data_AF-A0A672RWE4-F1
#
_entry.id   AF-A0A672RWE4-F1
#
_cell.length_a   1.000
_cell.length_b   1.000
_cell.length_c   1.000
_cell.angle_alpha   90.00
_cell.angle_beta   90.00
_cell.angle_gamma   90.00
#
_symmetry.space_group_name_H-M   'P 1'
#
loop_
_entity.id
_entity.type
_entity.pdbx_description
1 polymer ?
#
loop_
_entity_poly.entity_id
_entity_poly.type
_entity_poly.pdbx_seq_one_letter_code
_entity_poly.pdbx_strand_id
1 'polypeptide(L)'
;MWSPDEMANLCYNHFSKLPKRAKPEAGREWTLLAAQVVSLGTGTKCIGQSAMRLKVTLNDSHAEVIAQRARVRCLTEQLFRAESGQSSEVFCPVSEEGKWTVKPGVSFLFFTSQTPCEAIPCWSFLLFFRKTLQLTQILWFSSIFIHLFTLRTTEGLKHKYYRSFSVHDPEILQSGLGFLHNHTHTKAKHTHTHRAISWCAVSQQPLDVTAKGYKQGVTKKSPGSLISKVELFHSFLKLVAATEGSQLPESLRFEDVLGLQAGPYQQAWTQLRLQAFPLWPRSPPELLLFS
;
A
#
# COMPACT_ATOMS: atom_id res chain seq x y z
N MET A 1 -13.34 -4.91 -20.58
CA MET A 1 -12.68 -5.38 -19.35
C MET A 1 -11.38 -6.06 -19.76
N TRP A 2 -10.26 -5.82 -19.07
CA TRP A 2 -8.99 -6.47 -19.43
C TRP A 2 -9.02 -7.94 -19.03
N SER A 3 -8.49 -8.83 -19.86
CA SER A 3 -8.29 -10.22 -19.49
C SER A 3 -7.16 -10.37 -18.46
N PRO A 4 -7.15 -11.47 -17.67
CA PRO A 4 -6.09 -11.73 -16.70
C PRO A 4 -4.69 -11.77 -17.33
N ASP A 5 -4.58 -12.29 -18.55
CA ASP A 5 -3.31 -12.39 -19.28
C ASP A 5 -2.84 -11.03 -19.81
N GLU A 6 -3.74 -10.18 -20.28
CA GLU A 6 -3.40 -8.79 -20.63
C GLU A 6 -2.89 -8.03 -19.40
N MET A 7 -3.55 -8.19 -18.24
CA MET A 7 -3.11 -7.60 -16.97
C MET A 7 -1.73 -8.09 -16.54
N ALA A 8 -1.51 -9.40 -16.56
CA ALA A 8 -0.23 -10.01 -16.22
C ALA A 8 0.88 -9.50 -17.15
N ASN A 9 0.63 -9.49 -18.47
CA ASN A 9 1.57 -8.97 -19.46
C ASN A 9 1.92 -7.50 -19.22
N LEU A 10 0.95 -6.64 -18.92
CA LEU A 10 1.23 -5.24 -18.60
C LEU A 10 2.12 -5.10 -17.36
N CYS A 11 1.86 -5.88 -16.31
CA CYS A 11 2.67 -5.88 -15.09
C CYS A 11 4.11 -6.39 -15.35
N TYR A 12 4.25 -7.48 -16.11
CA TYR A 12 5.55 -8.06 -16.46
C TYR A 12 6.35 -7.14 -17.40
N ASN A 13 5.70 -6.53 -18.38
CA ASN A 13 6.30 -5.56 -19.29
C ASN A 13 6.72 -4.28 -18.59
N HIS A 14 5.98 -3.84 -17.57
CA HIS A 14 6.41 -2.72 -16.74
C HIS A 14 7.64 -3.13 -15.90
N PHE A 15 7.59 -4.28 -15.23
CA PHE A 15 8.71 -4.79 -14.44
C PHE A 15 9.99 -4.96 -15.27
N SER A 16 9.88 -5.43 -16.52
CA SER A 16 11.02 -5.66 -17.39
C SER A 16 11.78 -4.37 -17.74
N LYS A 17 11.06 -3.24 -17.80
CA LYS A 17 11.62 -1.89 -18.04
C LYS A 17 12.35 -1.30 -16.83
N LEU A 18 12.19 -1.86 -15.62
CA LEU A 18 12.89 -1.38 -14.43
C LEU A 18 14.40 -1.62 -14.52
N PRO A 19 15.23 -0.80 -13.84
CA PRO A 19 16.68 -0.90 -13.89
C PRO A 19 17.20 -2.30 -13.57
N LYS A 20 18.10 -2.82 -14.42
CA LYS A 20 18.68 -4.17 -14.28
C LYS A 20 19.27 -4.43 -12.88
N ARG A 21 19.94 -3.42 -12.30
CA ARG A 21 20.58 -3.51 -10.97
C ARG A 21 19.60 -3.71 -9.82
N ALA A 22 18.33 -3.36 -9.98
CA ALA A 22 17.31 -3.54 -8.96
C ALA A 22 16.70 -4.95 -8.99
N LYS A 23 16.63 -5.55 -10.19
CA LYS A 23 15.94 -6.83 -10.44
C LYS A 23 16.72 -8.03 -9.87
N PRO A 24 16.03 -9.13 -9.54
CA PRO A 24 16.67 -10.40 -9.21
C PRO A 24 17.55 -10.87 -10.37
N GLU A 25 18.66 -11.53 -10.06
CA GLU A 25 19.50 -12.18 -11.08
C GLU A 25 18.75 -13.38 -11.69
N ALA A 26 18.46 -13.33 -12.99
CA ALA A 26 17.70 -14.36 -13.69
C ALA A 26 18.35 -15.75 -13.54
N GLY A 27 17.54 -16.75 -13.17
CA GLY A 27 18.01 -18.11 -12.93
C GLY A 27 18.73 -18.32 -11.60
N ARG A 28 19.07 -17.24 -10.85
CA ARG A 28 19.79 -17.30 -9.57
C ARG A 28 19.00 -16.78 -8.36
N GLU A 29 18.13 -15.81 -8.56
CA GLU A 29 17.30 -15.22 -7.54
C GLU A 29 15.84 -15.18 -8.02
N TRP A 30 14.90 -15.28 -7.10
CA TRP A 30 13.48 -15.13 -7.39
C TRP A 30 12.82 -14.12 -6.45
N THR A 31 11.69 -13.57 -6.89
CA THR A 31 10.84 -12.66 -6.14
C THR A 31 9.38 -12.82 -6.51
N LEU A 32 8.49 -12.27 -5.68
CA LEU A 32 7.10 -12.08 -6.04
C LEU A 32 6.92 -10.67 -6.60
N LEU A 33 5.97 -10.52 -7.51
CA LEU A 33 5.58 -9.26 -8.10
C LEU A 33 4.12 -8.99 -7.77
N ALA A 34 3.82 -7.81 -7.27
CA ALA A 34 2.46 -7.32 -7.12
C ALA A 34 2.35 -5.93 -7.73
N ALA A 35 1.19 -5.61 -8.30
CA ALA A 35 0.98 -4.33 -8.96
C ALA A 35 -0.47 -3.86 -8.82
N GLN A 36 -0.63 -2.56 -8.90
CA GLN A 36 -1.88 -1.86 -9.15
C GLN A 36 -1.61 -0.87 -10.29
N VAL A 37 -2.65 -0.38 -10.98
CA VAL A 37 -2.50 0.53 -12.15
C VAL A 37 -1.55 1.72 -11.89
N VAL A 38 -1.37 2.10 -10.62
CA VAL A 38 -0.55 3.22 -10.16
C VAL A 38 0.72 2.84 -9.38
N SER A 39 0.95 1.56 -9.10
CA SER A 39 2.09 1.11 -8.28
C SER A 39 2.52 -0.33 -8.55
N LEU A 40 3.77 -0.64 -8.22
CA LEU A 40 4.33 -1.98 -8.36
C LEU A 40 5.27 -2.25 -7.20
N GLY A 41 5.25 -3.48 -6.70
CA GLY A 41 6.07 -3.95 -5.60
C GLY A 41 6.66 -5.32 -5.91
N THR A 42 7.90 -5.55 -5.49
CA THR A 42 8.45 -6.91 -5.39
C THR A 42 8.98 -7.17 -4.00
N GLY A 43 9.07 -8.44 -3.63
CA GLY A 43 9.77 -8.87 -2.42
C GLY A 43 9.10 -10.06 -1.75
N THR A 44 9.80 -10.67 -0.80
CA THR A 44 9.44 -11.98 -0.20
C THR A 44 9.81 -12.09 1.28
N LYS A 45 10.20 -10.99 1.93
CA LYS A 45 10.78 -11.00 3.27
C LYS A 45 10.20 -9.91 4.16
N CYS A 46 10.13 -10.22 5.45
CA CYS A 46 9.90 -9.25 6.53
C CYS A 46 11.18 -9.10 7.36
N ILE A 47 11.33 -7.99 8.08
CA ILE A 47 12.41 -7.85 9.06
C ILE A 47 12.01 -8.54 10.37
N GLY A 48 12.99 -9.14 11.04
CA GLY A 48 12.77 -9.76 12.34
C GLY A 48 12.47 -8.72 13.43
N GLN A 49 11.80 -9.15 14.50
CA GLN A 49 11.38 -8.28 15.60
C GLN A 49 12.53 -7.48 16.24
N SER A 50 13.72 -8.07 16.34
CA SER A 50 14.92 -7.41 16.88
C SER A 50 15.42 -6.24 16.01
N ALA A 51 15.09 -6.25 14.72
CA ALA A 51 15.44 -5.20 13.75
C ALA A 51 14.34 -4.14 13.59
N MET A 52 13.14 -4.36 14.15
CA MET A 52 12.07 -3.36 14.23
C MET A 52 12.45 -2.29 15.26
N ARG A 53 13.22 -1.28 14.85
CA ARG A 53 13.67 -0.21 15.75
C ARG A 53 13.42 1.20 15.22
N LEU A 54 13.26 1.37 13.90
CA LEU A 54 13.24 2.69 13.28
C LEU A 54 12.01 2.88 12.38
N LYS A 55 11.35 4.04 12.45
CA LYS A 55 10.17 4.37 11.59
C LYS A 55 10.52 4.56 10.11
N VAL A 56 11.82 4.64 9.81
CA VAL A 56 12.39 4.74 8.46
C VAL A 56 12.53 3.40 7.74
N THR A 57 12.43 2.27 8.46
CA THR A 57 12.56 0.93 7.87
C THR A 57 11.23 0.37 7.40
N LEU A 58 11.28 -0.48 6.36
CA LEU A 58 10.13 -1.28 5.94
C LEU A 58 10.10 -2.60 6.72
N ASN A 59 9.09 -2.76 7.57
CA ASN A 59 8.97 -3.94 8.41
C ASN A 59 8.57 -5.19 7.61
N ASP A 60 7.70 -4.99 6.63
CA ASP A 60 7.20 -6.03 5.73
C ASP A 60 7.53 -5.59 4.30
N SER A 61 8.32 -6.41 3.63
CA SER A 61 8.76 -6.19 2.25
C SER A 61 8.20 -7.25 1.31
N HIS A 62 7.06 -7.85 1.63
CA HIS A 62 6.31 -8.64 0.66
C HIS A 62 5.79 -7.76 -0.48
N ALA A 63 5.71 -8.35 -1.67
CA ALA A 63 5.37 -7.63 -2.89
C ALA A 63 4.05 -6.86 -2.78
N GLU A 64 3.01 -7.50 -2.23
CA GLU A 64 1.68 -6.93 -2.00
C GLU A 64 1.71 -5.74 -1.05
N VAL A 65 2.50 -5.82 0.03
CA VAL A 65 2.67 -4.73 1.00
C VAL A 65 3.40 -3.56 0.36
N ILE A 66 4.48 -3.84 -0.36
CA ILE A 66 5.27 -2.80 -1.05
C ILE A 66 4.42 -2.08 -2.09
N ALA A 67 3.69 -2.81 -2.94
CA ALA A 67 2.83 -2.23 -3.97
C ALA A 67 1.74 -1.33 -3.36
N GLN A 68 1.17 -1.76 -2.23
CA GLN A 68 0.13 -1.03 -1.53
C GLN A 68 0.66 0.22 -0.82
N ARG A 69 1.84 0.17 -0.19
CA ARG A 69 2.48 1.37 0.39
C ARG A 69 2.87 2.38 -0.70
N ALA A 70 3.36 1.92 -1.84
CA ALA A 70 3.63 2.77 -3.00
C ALA A 70 2.35 3.39 -3.58
N ARG A 71 1.23 2.66 -3.56
CA ARG A 71 -0.07 3.21 -3.94
C ARG A 71 -0.49 4.36 -3.04
N VAL A 72 -0.35 4.21 -1.71
CA VAL A 72 -0.65 5.30 -0.76
C VAL A 72 0.12 6.56 -1.14
N ARG A 73 1.42 6.43 -1.37
CA ARG A 73 2.26 7.54 -1.85
C ARG A 73 1.71 8.18 -3.13
N CYS A 74 1.34 7.37 -4.12
CA CYS A 74 0.77 7.87 -5.37
C CYS A 74 -0.55 8.61 -5.16
N LEU A 75 -1.45 8.08 -4.33
CA LEU A 75 -2.74 8.72 -4.07
C LEU A 75 -2.57 10.02 -3.29
N THR A 76 -1.65 10.09 -2.33
CA THR A 76 -1.31 11.32 -1.62
C THR A 76 -0.82 12.41 -2.58
N GLU A 77 0.06 12.07 -3.53
CA GLU A 77 0.50 13.00 -4.58
C GLU A 77 -0.68 13.46 -5.46
N GLN A 78 -1.55 12.54 -5.90
CA GLN A 78 -2.71 12.88 -6.74
C GLN A 78 -3.72 13.78 -6.02
N LEU A 79 -3.87 13.63 -4.69
CA LEU A 79 -4.67 14.53 -3.86
C LEU A 79 -3.99 15.88 -3.67
N PHE A 80 -2.68 15.90 -3.41
CA PHE A 80 -1.90 17.14 -3.30
C PHE A 80 -2.00 17.99 -4.56
N ARG A 81 -1.89 17.37 -5.73
CA ARG A 81 -2.09 18.03 -7.02
C ARG A 81 -3.48 18.64 -7.13
N ALA A 82 -4.52 17.88 -6.75
CA ALA A 82 -5.90 18.32 -6.82
C ALA A 82 -6.18 19.52 -5.91
N GLU A 83 -5.71 19.46 -4.66
CA GLU A 83 -5.77 20.54 -3.67
C GLU A 83 -5.01 21.79 -4.13
N SER A 84 -3.87 21.61 -4.80
CA SER A 84 -3.06 22.72 -5.34
C SER A 84 -3.61 23.30 -6.66
N GLY A 85 -4.86 22.98 -7.03
CA GLY A 85 -5.49 23.44 -8.28
C GLY A 85 -4.94 22.81 -9.57
N GLN A 86 -4.13 21.75 -9.46
CA GLN A 86 -3.62 21.00 -10.61
C GLN A 86 -4.56 19.84 -10.98
N SER A 87 -4.46 19.36 -12.23
CA SER A 87 -5.26 18.23 -12.69
C SER A 87 -4.86 16.92 -11.97
N SER A 88 -5.81 16.27 -11.30
CA SER A 88 -5.65 14.92 -10.77
C SER A 88 -6.19 13.88 -11.75
N GLU A 89 -5.47 12.78 -11.97
CA GLU A 89 -5.97 11.68 -12.82
C GLU A 89 -6.97 10.79 -12.06
N VAL A 90 -6.96 10.87 -10.73
CA VAL A 90 -7.69 9.94 -9.86
C VAL A 90 -8.87 10.60 -9.18
N PHE A 91 -8.72 11.85 -8.74
CA PHE A 91 -9.70 12.50 -7.86
C PHE A 91 -10.46 13.64 -8.54
N CYS A 92 -11.69 13.84 -8.10
CA CYS A 92 -12.51 15.03 -8.38
C CYS A 92 -13.19 15.51 -7.09
N PRO A 93 -13.53 16.80 -7.00
CA PRO A 93 -14.21 17.34 -5.82
C PRO A 93 -15.62 16.76 -5.67
N VAL A 94 -16.12 16.73 -4.44
CA VAL A 94 -17.52 16.46 -4.11
C VAL A 94 -18.24 17.78 -3.85
N SER A 95 -19.59 17.78 -3.85
CA SER A 95 -20.39 18.97 -3.53
C SER A 95 -20.12 19.57 -2.15
N GLU A 96 -19.57 18.78 -1.22
CA GLU A 96 -19.14 19.24 0.09
C GLU A 96 -17.67 19.69 0.03
N GLU A 97 -17.38 20.92 0.47
CA GLU A 97 -16.04 21.51 0.47
C GLU A 97 -15.02 20.63 1.23
N GLY A 98 -13.78 20.60 0.72
CA GLY A 98 -12.68 19.83 1.31
C GLY A 98 -12.81 18.30 1.21
N LYS A 99 -13.74 17.79 0.38
CA LYS A 99 -13.92 16.35 0.16
C LYS A 99 -13.68 15.97 -1.29
N TRP A 100 -12.94 14.88 -1.47
CA TRP A 100 -12.60 14.33 -2.77
C TRP A 100 -13.21 12.96 -2.95
N THR A 101 -13.55 12.62 -4.18
CA THR A 101 -13.98 11.27 -4.56
C THR A 101 -13.14 10.79 -5.74
N VAL A 102 -13.04 9.48 -5.90
CA VAL A 102 -12.49 8.91 -7.13
C VAL A 102 -13.37 9.32 -8.31
N LYS A 103 -12.73 9.73 -9.41
CA LYS A 103 -13.41 10.11 -10.65
C LYS A 103 -14.31 8.98 -11.17
N PRO A 104 -15.48 9.29 -11.74
CA PRO A 104 -16.28 8.31 -12.45
C PRO A 104 -15.46 7.59 -13.53
N GLY A 105 -15.58 6.27 -13.61
CA GLY A 105 -14.84 5.44 -14.58
C GLY A 105 -13.44 5.04 -14.13
N VAL A 106 -12.90 5.59 -13.03
CA VAL A 106 -11.62 5.14 -12.45
C VAL A 106 -11.86 3.97 -11.50
N SER A 107 -11.17 2.86 -11.77
CA SER A 107 -11.15 1.66 -10.92
C SER A 107 -9.71 1.22 -10.64
N PHE A 108 -9.49 0.57 -9.50
CA PHE A 108 -8.18 0.01 -9.15
C PHE A 108 -8.21 -1.49 -9.32
N LEU A 109 -7.24 -2.01 -10.06
CA LEU A 109 -6.99 -3.43 -10.19
C LEU A 109 -5.79 -3.81 -9.31
N PHE A 110 -5.85 -4.98 -8.71
CA PHE A 110 -4.71 -5.58 -8.02
C PHE A 110 -4.27 -6.85 -8.74
N PHE A 111 -2.97 -6.96 -8.94
CA PHE A 111 -2.31 -8.10 -9.54
C PHE A 111 -1.24 -8.63 -8.59
N THR A 112 -1.10 -9.94 -8.52
CA THR A 112 0.03 -10.62 -7.87
C THR A 112 0.47 -11.82 -8.70
N SER A 113 1.78 -12.04 -8.82
CA SER A 113 2.36 -13.12 -9.61
C SER A 113 2.22 -14.50 -8.96
N GLN A 114 1.89 -14.53 -7.67
CA GLN A 114 1.60 -15.75 -6.93
C GLN A 114 0.48 -15.46 -5.95
N THR A 115 -0.30 -16.48 -5.62
CA THR A 115 -1.19 -16.41 -4.47
C THR A 115 -0.37 -15.96 -3.26
N PRO A 116 -0.78 -14.90 -2.56
CA PRO A 116 -0.04 -14.42 -1.41
C PRO A 116 0.02 -15.52 -0.33
N CYS A 117 1.08 -15.51 0.49
CA CYS A 117 1.45 -16.70 1.24
C CYS A 117 0.37 -17.19 2.22
N GLU A 118 0.20 -18.52 2.32
CA GLU A 118 -0.82 -19.16 3.14
C GLU A 118 -0.61 -18.98 4.66
N ALA A 119 0.60 -18.60 5.09
CA ALA A 119 0.94 -18.36 6.50
C ALA A 119 0.70 -16.91 6.95
N ILE A 120 0.48 -15.97 6.02
CA ILE A 120 0.19 -14.56 6.31
C ILE A 120 -0.90 -14.13 5.31
N PRO A 121 -2.12 -14.58 5.57
CA PRO A 121 -3.08 -14.72 4.48
C PRO A 121 -3.67 -13.34 4.00
N CYS A 122 -4.34 -13.09 2.87
CA CYS A 122 -4.19 -11.81 2.13
C CYS A 122 -5.28 -10.71 2.09
N TRP A 123 -6.06 -10.43 3.14
CA TRP A 123 -7.17 -9.46 3.05
C TRP A 123 -6.93 -8.02 3.54
N SER A 124 -5.80 -7.39 3.20
CA SER A 124 -5.77 -5.91 3.22
C SER A 124 -6.21 -5.28 1.89
N PHE A 125 -6.53 -6.09 0.87
CA PHE A 125 -7.19 -5.61 -0.35
C PHE A 125 -8.68 -5.31 -0.18
N LEU A 126 -9.27 -5.70 0.96
CA LEU A 126 -10.67 -5.42 1.31
C LEU A 126 -10.91 -4.33 2.36
N LEU A 127 -9.88 -3.57 2.73
CA LEU A 127 -10.10 -2.43 3.62
C LEU A 127 -10.53 -1.18 2.83
N PHE A 128 -11.85 -1.00 2.80
CA PHE A 128 -12.58 0.26 2.73
C PHE A 128 -12.19 1.22 1.61
N PHE A 129 -12.61 0.90 0.39
CA PHE A 129 -12.87 1.94 -0.59
C PHE A 129 -14.13 2.71 -0.18
N ARG A 130 -13.96 3.76 0.62
CA ARG A 130 -14.96 4.82 0.63
C ARG A 130 -14.82 5.51 -0.73
N LYS A 131 -15.89 5.58 -1.52
CA LYS A 131 -15.88 6.31 -2.81
C LYS A 131 -15.36 7.74 -2.60
N THR A 132 -15.67 8.32 -1.45
CA THR A 132 -15.17 9.60 -0.95
C THR A 132 -13.96 9.42 -0.03
N LEU A 133 -12.82 10.03 -0.37
CA LEU A 133 -11.66 10.14 0.49
C LEU A 133 -11.67 11.48 1.24
N GLN A 134 -11.55 11.40 2.55
CA GLN A 134 -11.20 12.55 3.40
C GLN A 134 -9.72 12.49 3.74
N LEU A 135 -9.07 13.65 3.91
CA LEU A 135 -7.63 13.74 4.22
C LEU A 135 -7.22 12.85 5.40
N THR A 136 -8.04 12.77 6.45
CA THR A 136 -7.82 11.91 7.63
C THR A 136 -7.70 10.41 7.31
N GLN A 137 -8.21 9.93 6.18
CA GLN A 137 -8.19 8.51 5.83
C GLN A 137 -6.86 8.06 5.22
N ILE A 138 -6.10 8.98 4.61
CA ILE A 138 -4.85 8.69 3.89
C ILE A 138 -3.75 8.19 4.84
N LEU A 139 -3.63 8.80 6.02
CA LEU A 139 -2.63 8.40 7.03
C LEU A 139 -2.79 6.96 7.51
N TRP A 140 -4.02 6.49 7.69
CA TRP A 140 -4.28 5.16 8.25
C TRP A 140 -4.07 4.03 7.24
N PHE A 141 -4.14 4.34 5.94
CA PHE A 141 -3.64 3.43 4.92
C PHE A 141 -2.11 3.21 4.99
N SER A 142 -1.35 3.95 5.80
CA SER A 142 0.10 3.70 5.97
C SER A 142 0.47 2.91 7.23
N SER A 143 -0.40 2.98 8.25
CA SER A 143 -0.16 2.43 9.60
C SER A 143 -0.70 1.02 9.84
N ILE A 144 -1.60 0.50 9.00
CA ILE A 144 -2.26 -0.81 9.20
C ILE A 144 -1.80 -1.92 8.22
N PHE A 145 -0.93 -1.66 7.25
CA PHE A 145 -0.44 -2.70 6.31
C PHE A 145 0.72 -3.54 6.84
N ILE A 146 0.71 -3.88 8.12
CA ILE A 146 1.65 -4.88 8.65
C ILE A 146 0.80 -6.03 9.17
N HIS A 147 1.01 -7.19 8.56
CA HIS A 147 0.33 -8.46 8.76
C HIS A 147 -0.92 -8.60 7.90
N LEU A 148 -0.94 -9.64 7.08
CA LEU A 148 -2.05 -10.03 6.24
C LEU A 148 -2.62 -11.34 6.89
N PHE A 149 -3.96 -11.51 7.03
CA PHE A 149 -4.65 -12.84 7.12
C PHE A 149 -5.77 -13.08 6.02
N THR A 150 -5.95 -14.31 5.44
CA THR A 150 -6.88 -14.77 4.33
C THR A 150 -8.03 -15.47 5.03
N LEU A 151 -9.25 -15.11 4.68
CA LEU A 151 -10.46 -15.90 4.86
C LEU A 151 -10.85 -16.47 3.49
N ARG A 152 -11.18 -17.76 3.42
CA ARG A 152 -11.55 -18.41 2.15
C ARG A 152 -12.96 -18.01 1.65
N THR A 153 -13.79 -17.35 2.48
CA THR A 153 -15.15 -16.91 2.12
C THR A 153 -15.51 -15.60 2.84
N THR A 154 -16.31 -14.73 2.20
CA THR A 154 -16.99 -13.58 2.83
C THR A 154 -18.30 -13.98 3.50
N GLU A 155 -18.68 -15.24 3.38
CA GLU A 155 -19.86 -15.84 4.00
C GLU A 155 -19.84 -15.62 5.52
N GLY A 156 -20.85 -14.92 6.02
CA GLY A 156 -20.98 -14.58 7.44
C GLY A 156 -20.41 -13.22 7.87
N LEU A 157 -19.75 -12.46 6.97
CA LEU A 157 -19.37 -11.07 7.24
C LEU A 157 -20.56 -10.13 7.04
N LYS A 158 -20.62 -9.06 7.84
CA LYS A 158 -21.65 -8.03 7.65
C LYS A 158 -21.38 -7.29 6.35
N HIS A 159 -22.39 -7.17 5.48
CA HIS A 159 -22.28 -6.39 4.24
C HIS A 159 -21.98 -4.89 4.48
N LYS A 160 -22.33 -4.36 5.67
CA LYS A 160 -22.14 -2.97 6.04
C LYS A 160 -21.57 -2.83 7.46
N TYR A 161 -20.54 -2.01 7.58
CA TYR A 161 -19.94 -1.53 8.83
C TYR A 161 -20.24 -0.03 9.01
N TYR A 162 -19.68 0.58 10.05
CA TYR A 162 -19.94 1.98 10.45
C TYR A 162 -20.14 2.98 9.28
N ARG A 163 -21.30 3.65 9.27
CA ARG A 163 -21.76 4.66 8.28
C ARG A 163 -21.78 4.19 6.81
N SER A 164 -20.62 4.18 6.18
CA SER A 164 -20.41 4.21 4.71
C SER A 164 -19.38 3.19 4.23
N PHE A 165 -19.11 2.21 5.08
CA PHE A 165 -18.03 1.26 4.96
C PHE A 165 -18.65 -0.12 4.72
N SER A 166 -18.24 -0.82 3.67
CA SER A 166 -18.79 -2.14 3.31
C SER A 166 -17.66 -3.11 2.97
N VAL A 167 -17.93 -4.40 3.14
CA VAL A 167 -17.09 -5.46 2.56
C VAL A 167 -17.24 -5.34 1.05
N HIS A 168 -16.12 -5.17 0.36
CA HIS A 168 -16.10 -5.31 -1.09
C HIS A 168 -15.96 -6.80 -1.43
N ASP A 169 -16.56 -7.23 -2.54
CA ASP A 169 -16.40 -8.59 -3.05
C ASP A 169 -15.72 -8.44 -4.41
N PRO A 170 -14.39 -8.60 -4.48
CA PRO A 170 -13.65 -8.32 -5.69
C PRO A 170 -13.73 -9.52 -6.62
N GLU A 171 -13.78 -9.27 -7.93
CA GLU A 171 -13.64 -10.32 -8.92
C GLU A 171 -12.20 -10.87 -8.86
N ILE A 172 -12.08 -12.17 -8.58
CA ILE A 172 -10.78 -12.87 -8.51
C ILE A 172 -10.61 -13.66 -9.80
N LEU A 173 -9.60 -13.28 -10.57
CA LEU A 173 -9.26 -13.93 -11.83
C LEU A 173 -7.81 -14.44 -11.78
N GLN A 174 -7.53 -15.50 -12.52
CA GLN A 174 -6.20 -16.11 -12.61
C GLN A 174 -5.68 -16.03 -14.05
N SER A 175 -4.42 -15.57 -14.19
CA SER A 175 -3.70 -15.59 -15.46
C SER A 175 -3.02 -16.95 -15.68
N GLY A 176 -2.92 -17.36 -16.95
CA GLY A 176 -2.12 -18.52 -17.36
C GLY A 176 -0.62 -18.21 -17.53
N LEU A 177 -0.23 -16.93 -17.43
CA LEU A 177 1.15 -16.50 -17.67
C LEU A 177 2.03 -16.64 -16.42
N GLY A 178 3.24 -17.14 -16.64
CA GLY A 178 4.25 -17.28 -15.59
C GLY A 178 5.12 -16.02 -15.45
N PHE A 179 5.41 -15.64 -14.20
CA PHE A 179 6.42 -14.60 -13.94
C PHE A 179 7.83 -15.20 -14.02
N LEU A 180 8.67 -14.64 -14.90
CA LEU A 180 10.02 -15.15 -15.18
C LEU A 180 10.92 -15.30 -13.93
N HIS A 181 10.77 -14.41 -12.95
CA HIS A 181 11.56 -14.42 -11.71
C HIS A 181 10.83 -15.10 -10.56
N ASN A 182 9.87 -16.00 -10.84
CA ASN A 182 9.23 -16.80 -9.81
C ASN A 182 10.12 -17.97 -9.38
N HIS A 183 9.70 -18.70 -8.33
CA HIS A 183 10.46 -19.83 -7.81
C HIS A 183 10.51 -21.03 -8.77
N THR A 184 9.49 -21.24 -9.63
CA THR A 184 9.40 -22.41 -10.54
C THR A 184 10.40 -22.33 -11.69
N HIS A 185 10.80 -21.14 -12.11
CA HIS A 185 11.79 -20.92 -13.17
C HIS A 185 13.23 -20.83 -12.65
N THR A 186 13.45 -20.96 -11.33
CA THR A 186 14.79 -20.95 -10.71
C THR A 186 15.28 -22.36 -10.37
N LYS A 187 16.57 -22.66 -10.57
CA LYS A 187 17.14 -23.98 -10.23
C LYS A 187 17.04 -24.22 -8.71
N ALA A 188 16.90 -25.48 -8.29
CA ALA A 188 16.67 -25.91 -6.90
C ALA A 188 17.69 -25.45 -5.83
N LYS A 189 18.81 -24.82 -6.21
CA LYS A 189 19.88 -24.36 -5.30
C LYS A 189 19.83 -22.85 -5.01
N HIS A 190 18.80 -22.13 -5.44
CA HIS A 190 18.76 -20.67 -5.44
C HIS A 190 17.93 -20.03 -4.33
N THR A 191 18.36 -18.84 -3.91
CA THR A 191 17.88 -18.13 -2.73
C THR A 191 16.86 -17.06 -3.09
N HIS A 192 15.92 -16.78 -2.18
CA HIS A 192 15.06 -15.60 -2.25
C HIS A 192 15.89 -14.33 -2.44
N THR A 193 15.39 -13.38 -3.24
CA THR A 193 15.98 -12.04 -3.20
C THR A 193 15.79 -11.41 -1.82
N HIS A 194 16.85 -10.78 -1.31
CA HIS A 194 16.78 -9.95 -0.10
C HIS A 194 16.32 -8.52 -0.40
N ARG A 195 16.06 -8.22 -1.68
CA ARG A 195 15.70 -6.89 -2.17
C ARG A 195 14.20 -6.79 -2.46
N ALA A 196 13.64 -5.63 -2.17
CA ALA A 196 12.28 -5.27 -2.54
C ALA A 196 12.30 -4.01 -3.38
N ILE A 197 11.64 -4.05 -4.52
CA ILE A 197 11.50 -2.92 -5.43
C ILE A 197 10.14 -2.30 -5.18
N SER A 198 10.08 -0.98 -5.03
CA SER A 198 8.86 -0.20 -4.98
C SER A 198 8.85 0.78 -6.14
N TRP A 199 7.79 0.76 -6.93
CA TRP A 199 7.53 1.76 -7.96
C TRP A 199 6.14 2.36 -7.76
N CYS A 200 6.00 3.66 -8.00
CA CYS A 200 4.69 4.30 -8.14
C CYS A 200 4.68 5.44 -9.16
N ALA A 201 3.50 5.70 -9.72
CA ALA A 201 3.26 6.71 -10.74
C ALA A 201 3.26 8.15 -10.18
N VAL A 202 4.42 8.59 -9.70
CA VAL A 202 4.67 9.95 -9.17
C VAL A 202 5.74 10.68 -9.98
N SER A 203 5.72 12.01 -9.90
CA SER A 203 6.61 12.89 -10.66
C SER A 203 8.08 12.80 -10.22
N GLN A 204 8.31 12.63 -8.91
CA GLN A 204 9.63 12.66 -8.30
C GLN A 204 9.99 11.31 -7.67
N GLN A 205 11.19 10.79 -7.98
CA GLN A 205 11.72 9.54 -7.42
C GLN A 205 10.68 8.39 -7.44
N PRO A 206 10.21 7.96 -8.62
CA PRO A 206 9.14 6.97 -8.73
C PRO A 206 9.59 5.56 -8.33
N LEU A 207 10.90 5.29 -8.29
CA LEU A 207 11.48 4.00 -7.98
C LEU A 207 12.30 4.05 -6.68
N ASP A 208 12.10 3.07 -5.83
CA ASP A 208 12.86 2.83 -4.61
C ASP A 208 13.26 1.35 -4.52
N VAL A 209 14.45 1.05 -3.98
CA VAL A 209 14.91 -0.33 -3.77
C VAL A 209 15.37 -0.45 -2.33
N THR A 210 14.85 -1.44 -1.63
CA THR A 210 15.22 -1.71 -0.24
C THR A 210 15.83 -3.10 -0.10
N ALA A 211 16.71 -3.27 0.88
CA ALA A 211 17.27 -4.55 1.28
C ALA A 211 17.22 -4.66 2.80
N LYS A 212 16.65 -5.75 3.32
CA LYS A 212 16.43 -5.96 4.77
C LYS A 212 15.69 -4.78 5.43
N GLY A 213 14.75 -4.17 4.70
CA GLY A 213 13.95 -3.03 5.17
C GLY A 213 14.63 -1.66 5.06
N TYR A 214 15.90 -1.58 4.66
CA TYR A 214 16.64 -0.32 4.49
C TYR A 214 16.73 0.06 3.02
N LYS A 215 16.66 1.35 2.71
CA LYS A 215 16.88 1.86 1.35
C LYS A 215 18.30 1.51 0.88
N GLN A 216 18.42 1.01 -0.34
CA GLN A 216 19.69 0.64 -0.95
C GLN A 216 20.39 1.89 -1.51
N GLY A 217 21.72 1.92 -1.40
CA GLY A 217 22.54 3.02 -1.97
C GLY A 217 22.62 4.26 -1.09
N VAL A 218 22.29 4.14 0.20
CA VAL A 218 22.28 5.26 1.14
C VAL A 218 23.26 4.99 2.29
N THR A 219 24.05 6.00 2.69
CA THR A 219 25.02 5.92 3.80
C THR A 219 24.31 5.96 5.16
N LYS A 220 24.91 5.44 6.25
CA LYS A 220 24.34 5.32 7.63
C LYS A 220 23.50 6.51 8.20
N LYS A 221 23.59 7.72 7.64
CA LYS A 221 22.78 8.92 7.97
C LYS A 221 21.56 9.12 7.04
N SER A 222 20.98 8.02 6.58
CA SER A 222 20.16 7.91 5.35
C SER A 222 18.68 8.26 5.54
N PRO A 223 18.05 9.07 4.67
CA PRO A 223 16.58 9.14 4.59
C PRO A 223 16.01 7.74 4.31
N GLY A 224 14.90 7.40 4.96
CA GLY A 224 14.27 6.09 4.84
C GLY A 224 13.77 5.78 3.44
N SER A 225 13.16 4.61 3.28
CA SER A 225 12.38 4.35 2.08
C SER A 225 11.28 5.41 1.93
N LEU A 226 11.01 5.86 0.71
CA LEU A 226 9.95 6.86 0.45
C LEU A 226 8.54 6.33 0.72
N ILE A 227 8.43 5.01 0.88
CA ILE A 227 7.20 4.34 1.30
C ILE A 227 7.28 3.89 2.77
N SER A 228 8.27 4.35 3.55
CA SER A 228 8.35 4.10 5.00
C SER A 228 7.26 4.88 5.75
N LYS A 229 7.01 4.51 7.01
CA LYS A 229 5.94 5.14 7.80
C LYS A 229 6.17 6.64 7.94
N VAL A 230 7.40 7.05 8.23
CA VAL A 230 7.76 8.46 8.41
C VAL A 230 7.66 9.26 7.11
N GLU A 231 8.11 8.71 5.98
CA GLU A 231 8.04 9.43 4.69
C GLU A 231 6.60 9.57 4.17
N LEU A 232 5.76 8.55 4.39
CA LEU A 232 4.32 8.65 4.09
C LEU A 232 3.64 9.67 5.00
N PHE A 233 4.04 9.74 6.27
CA PHE A 233 3.55 10.74 7.21
C PHE A 233 3.95 12.16 6.81
N HIS A 234 5.22 12.40 6.45
CA HIS A 234 5.67 13.69 5.92
C HIS A 234 4.93 14.09 4.63
N SER A 235 4.69 13.13 3.73
CA SER A 235 3.92 13.38 2.50
C SER A 235 2.49 13.82 2.82
N PHE A 236 1.88 13.23 3.84
CA PHE A 236 0.58 13.67 4.34
C PHE A 236 0.62 15.05 4.99
N LEU A 237 1.63 15.36 5.82
CA LEU A 237 1.74 16.69 6.43
C LEU A 237 1.89 17.79 5.36
N LYS A 238 2.62 17.53 4.27
CA LYS A 238 2.68 18.44 3.12
C LYS A 238 1.31 18.68 2.47
N LEU A 239 0.49 17.63 2.38
CA LEU A 239 -0.88 17.73 1.90
C LEU A 239 -1.74 18.58 2.84
N VAL A 240 -1.68 18.33 4.15
CA VAL A 240 -2.41 19.14 5.15
C VAL A 240 -2.00 20.61 5.07
N ALA A 241 -0.69 20.90 4.97
CA ALA A 241 -0.19 22.25 4.89
C ALA A 241 -0.58 22.98 3.58
N ALA A 242 -0.89 22.24 2.52
CA ALA A 242 -1.36 22.80 1.25
C ALA A 242 -2.88 22.99 1.18
N THR A 243 -3.64 22.39 2.10
CA THR A 243 -5.10 22.51 2.16
C THR A 243 -5.51 23.70 3.02
N GLU A 244 -6.50 24.47 2.54
CA GLU A 244 -7.07 25.59 3.30
C GLU A 244 -7.69 25.12 4.62
N GLY A 245 -7.51 25.89 5.70
CA GLY A 245 -8.01 25.52 7.03
C GLY A 245 -9.53 25.30 7.09
N SER A 246 -10.31 25.99 6.27
CA SER A 246 -11.77 25.81 6.11
C SER A 246 -12.13 24.47 5.47
N GLN A 247 -11.23 23.90 4.67
CA GLN A 247 -11.41 22.63 3.95
C GLN A 247 -10.85 21.44 4.73
N LEU A 248 -9.93 21.68 5.68
CA LEU A 248 -9.44 20.65 6.58
C LEU A 248 -10.57 20.10 7.45
N PRO A 249 -10.63 18.78 7.69
CA PRO A 249 -11.46 18.21 8.75
C PRO A 249 -11.15 18.87 10.10
N GLU A 250 -12.17 19.09 10.92
CA GLU A 250 -12.05 19.70 12.27
C GLU A 250 -10.90 19.11 13.09
N SER A 251 -10.73 17.79 12.97
CA SER A 251 -9.70 17.04 13.66
C SER A 251 -8.25 17.32 13.24
N LEU A 252 -8.03 17.95 12.09
CA LEU A 252 -6.73 18.37 11.58
C LEU A 252 -6.51 19.87 11.72
N ARG A 253 -7.50 20.64 12.20
CA ARG A 253 -7.40 22.10 12.39
C ARG A 253 -6.69 22.49 13.69
N PHE A 254 -6.59 21.58 14.65
CA PHE A 254 -6.00 21.83 15.96
C PHE A 254 -4.67 21.07 16.10
N GLU A 255 -3.63 21.75 16.61
CA GLU A 255 -2.23 21.31 16.57
C GLU A 255 -1.93 20.01 17.35
N ASP A 256 -2.80 19.57 18.27
CA ASP A 256 -2.40 18.61 19.32
C ASP A 256 -2.77 17.13 19.12
N VAL A 257 -3.41 16.71 18.02
CA VAL A 257 -3.85 15.29 17.94
C VAL A 257 -3.69 14.67 16.55
N LEU A 258 -2.45 14.53 16.08
CA LEU A 258 -2.12 13.64 14.95
C LEU A 258 -2.38 12.15 15.28
N GLY A 259 -2.69 11.82 16.53
CA GLY A 259 -2.79 10.44 17.04
C GLY A 259 -4.09 9.67 16.79
N LEU A 260 -5.26 10.28 16.56
CA LEU A 260 -6.55 9.54 16.71
C LEU A 260 -7.69 9.90 15.75
N GLN A 261 -7.42 10.53 14.60
CA GLN A 261 -8.46 11.36 13.96
C GLN A 261 -9.18 10.79 12.72
N ALA A 262 -9.18 9.46 12.54
CA ALA A 262 -10.07 8.79 11.58
C ALA A 262 -11.11 7.92 12.28
N GLY A 263 -11.87 8.51 13.21
CA GLY A 263 -12.88 7.83 14.03
C GLY A 263 -13.78 6.85 13.25
N PRO A 264 -14.38 7.25 12.11
CA PRO A 264 -15.18 6.34 11.30
C PRO A 264 -14.41 5.09 10.83
N TYR A 265 -13.16 5.26 10.39
CA TYR A 265 -12.33 4.15 9.93
C TYR A 265 -11.93 3.23 11.09
N GLN A 266 -11.53 3.80 12.24
CA GLN A 266 -11.16 3.01 13.44
C GLN A 266 -12.31 2.17 13.96
N GLN A 267 -13.52 2.73 13.95
CA GLN A 267 -14.73 2.02 14.35
C GLN A 267 -15.05 0.89 13.38
N ALA A 268 -15.01 1.15 12.07
CA ALA A 268 -15.25 0.13 11.07
C ALA A 268 -14.20 -1.00 11.12
N TRP A 269 -12.93 -0.67 11.29
CA TRP A 269 -11.85 -1.65 11.48
C TRP A 269 -12.02 -2.47 12.76
N THR A 270 -12.38 -1.83 13.87
CA THR A 270 -12.64 -2.52 15.14
C THR A 270 -13.78 -3.52 15.01
N GLN A 271 -14.88 -3.13 14.35
CA GLN A 271 -16.01 -4.03 14.09
C GLN A 271 -15.61 -5.23 13.24
N LEU A 272 -14.90 -5.01 12.13
CA LEU A 272 -14.42 -6.10 11.26
C LEU A 272 -13.49 -7.05 12.02
N ARG A 273 -12.53 -6.52 12.77
CA ARG A 273 -11.56 -7.31 13.54
C ARG A 273 -12.24 -8.16 14.60
N LEU A 274 -13.18 -7.61 15.36
CA LEU A 274 -13.91 -8.36 16.39
C LEU A 274 -14.74 -9.51 15.79
N GLN A 275 -15.25 -9.33 14.57
CA GLN A 275 -16.05 -10.33 13.88
C GLN A 275 -15.20 -11.43 13.24
N ALA A 276 -14.11 -11.04 12.56
CA ALA A 276 -13.42 -11.91 11.60
C ALA A 276 -11.99 -12.28 12.03
N PHE A 277 -11.36 -11.46 12.89
CA PHE A 277 -9.96 -11.59 13.28
C PHE A 277 -9.73 -11.29 14.77
N PRO A 278 -10.40 -12.02 15.69
CA PRO A 278 -10.34 -11.71 17.12
C PRO A 278 -8.92 -11.84 17.71
N LEU A 279 -8.07 -12.66 17.10
CA LEU A 279 -6.68 -12.91 17.52
C LEU A 279 -5.64 -12.09 16.72
N TRP A 280 -6.06 -11.04 16.02
CA TRP A 280 -5.16 -10.26 15.17
C TRP A 280 -4.00 -9.63 15.97
N PRO A 281 -2.74 -9.96 15.65
CA PRO A 281 -1.58 -9.41 16.34
C PRO A 281 -1.48 -7.89 16.19
N ARG A 282 -1.11 -7.18 17.26
CA ARG A 282 -0.89 -5.73 17.22
C ARG A 282 0.60 -5.43 17.30
N SER A 283 1.05 -4.51 16.44
CA SER A 283 2.35 -3.90 16.64
C SER A 283 2.35 -3.08 17.95
N PRO A 284 3.49 -3.02 18.65
CA PRO A 284 3.65 -2.15 19.82
C PRO A 284 3.28 -0.69 19.48
N PRO A 285 2.50 0.02 20.34
CA PRO A 285 2.04 1.39 20.07
C PRO A 285 3.17 2.39 19.81
N GLU A 286 4.35 2.15 20.35
CA GLU A 286 5.53 3.02 20.26
C GLU A 286 6.03 3.14 18.80
N LEU A 287 5.74 2.14 17.97
CA LEU A 287 6.03 2.16 16.52
C LEU A 287 5.09 3.07 15.72
N LEU A 288 4.09 3.69 16.36
CA LEU A 288 3.10 4.58 15.75
C LEU A 288 3.16 6.02 16.27
N LEU A 289 4.00 6.31 17.27
CA LEU A 289 4.16 7.66 17.82
C LEU A 289 5.04 8.49 16.89
N PHE A 290 4.51 9.27 15.96
CA PHE A 290 5.33 10.17 15.12
C PHE A 290 5.67 11.44 15.91
N SER A 291 6.92 11.89 15.80
CA SER A 291 7.44 13.16 16.36
C SER A 291 7.76 14.10 15.21
#